data_AF-A0A8B9HUE3-F1
#
_entry.id   AF-A0A8B9HUE3-F1
#
_cell.length_a   1.000
_cell.length_b   1.000
_cell.length_c   1.000
_cell.angle_alpha   90.00
_cell.angle_beta   90.00
_cell.angle_gamma   90.00
#
_symmetry.space_group_name_H-M   'P 1'
#
loop_
_entity.id
_entity.type
_entity.pdbx_description
1 polymer ?
#
loop_
_entity_poly.entity_id
_entity_poly.type
_entity_poly.pdbx_seq_one_letter_code
_entity_poly.pdbx_strand_id
1 'polypeptide(L)'
;ILLYLKNPATSVPEIRNLISNYSVLSGYKIIFGKSTAIQLNVPDYINVNTPFHLTNTGFRYLGITISPDLNNLYRSHYSPILETIMKNVLEIHLKYRKGG
;
A
#
# COMPACT_ATOMS: atom_id res chain seq x y z
N ILE A 1 -3.74 2.30 -7.49
CA ILE A 1 -4.56 3.00 -6.47
C ILE A 1 -4.38 2.24 -5.17
N LEU A 2 -4.20 2.93 -4.05
CA LEU A 2 -4.14 2.36 -2.71
C LEU A 2 -5.35 2.87 -1.92
N LEU A 3 -6.08 1.97 -1.25
CA LEU A 3 -7.30 2.30 -0.52
C LEU A 3 -7.21 1.77 0.91
N TYR A 4 -7.76 2.53 1.86
CA TYR A 4 -7.99 2.10 3.23
C TYR A 4 -9.50 2.10 3.49
N LEU A 5 -10.03 0.95 3.91
CA LEU A 5 -11.47 0.75 4.07
C LEU A 5 -11.79 0.42 5.53
N LYS A 6 -12.64 1.23 6.15
CA LYS A 6 -13.23 0.93 7.46
C LYS A 6 -14.54 0.15 7.25
N ASN A 7 -14.87 -0.74 8.18
CA ASN A 7 -16.10 -1.55 8.14
C ASN A 7 -16.23 -2.35 6.82
N PRO A 8 -15.33 -3.32 6.56
CA PRO A 8 -15.23 -3.99 5.26
C PRO A 8 -16.52 -4.66 4.77
N ALA A 9 -17.39 -5.07 5.69
CA ALA A 9 -18.71 -5.64 5.35
C ALA A 9 -19.59 -4.68 4.53
N THR A 10 -19.48 -3.37 4.75
CA THR A 10 -20.25 -2.35 4.01
C THR A 10 -19.40 -1.65 2.95
N SER A 11 -18.11 -1.39 3.22
CA SER A 11 -17.27 -0.60 2.32
C SER A 11 -16.73 -1.37 1.10
N VAL A 12 -16.52 -2.69 1.20
CA VAL A 12 -16.05 -3.50 0.06
C VAL A 12 -17.10 -3.58 -1.07
N PRO A 13 -18.40 -3.81 -0.79
CA PRO A 13 -19.44 -3.71 -1.81
C PRO A 13 -19.54 -2.31 -2.45
N GLU A 14 -19.53 -1.25 -1.63
CA GLU A 14 -19.63 0.14 -2.11
C GLU A 14 -18.47 0.52 -3.04
N ILE A 15 -17.23 0.20 -2.67
CA ILE A 15 -16.08 0.52 -3.52
C ILE A 15 -16.09 -0.26 -4.83
N ARG A 16 -16.58 -1.51 -4.81
CA ARG A 16 -16.73 -2.32 -6.02
C ARG A 16 -17.71 -1.65 -7.00
N ASN A 17 -18.84 -1.15 -6.49
CA ASN A 17 -19.84 -0.45 -7.29
C ASN A 17 -19.27 0.87 -7.84
N LEU A 18 -18.60 1.66 -6.99
CA LEU A 18 -17.99 2.92 -7.40
C LEU A 18 -16.94 2.71 -8.51
N ILE A 19 -16.05 1.72 -8.34
CA ILE A 19 -15.05 1.37 -9.35
C ILE A 19 -15.71 0.92 -10.65
N SER A 20 -16.77 0.11 -10.57
CA SER A 20 -17.51 -0.35 -11.74
C SER A 20 -18.14 0.84 -12.50
N ASN A 21 -18.79 1.75 -11.78
CA ASN A 21 -19.40 2.94 -12.38
C ASN A 21 -18.35 3.86 -13.01
N TYR A 22 -17.24 4.09 -12.30
CA TYR A 22 -16.12 4.86 -12.83
C TYR A 22 -15.48 4.21 -14.05
N SER A 23 -15.45 2.87 -14.13
CA SER A 23 -14.90 2.18 -15.29
C SER A 23 -15.67 2.44 -16.58
N VAL A 24 -17.00 2.59 -16.47
CA VAL A 24 -17.87 2.95 -17.60
C VAL A 24 -17.60 4.38 -18.06
N LEU A 25 -17.44 5.31 -17.11
CA LEU A 25 -17.23 6.73 -17.40
C LEU A 25 -15.83 7.03 -17.96
N SER A 26 -14.81 6.38 -17.42
CA SER A 26 -13.40 6.66 -17.73
C SER A 26 -12.84 5.79 -18.86
N GLY A 27 -13.54 4.70 -19.23
CA GLY A 27 -13.03 3.67 -20.14
C GLY A 27 -11.97 2.76 -19.52
N TYR A 28 -11.59 2.94 -18.25
CA TYR A 28 -10.59 2.12 -17.57
C TYR A 28 -11.22 1.01 -16.72
N LYS A 29 -10.88 -0.24 -17.02
CA LYS A 29 -11.35 -1.41 -16.24
C LYS A 29 -10.32 -1.84 -15.19
N ILE A 30 -10.71 -1.80 -13.92
CA ILE A 30 -9.94 -2.41 -12.82
C ILE A 30 -10.16 -3.93 -12.83
N ILE A 31 -9.09 -4.70 -12.73
CA ILE A 31 -9.13 -6.16 -12.62
C ILE A 31 -8.99 -6.55 -11.14
N PHE A 32 -10.12 -6.80 -10.48
CA PHE A 32 -10.17 -7.10 -9.04
C PHE A 32 -9.26 -8.28 -8.64
N GLY A 33 -9.19 -9.33 -9.44
CA GLY A 33 -8.35 -10.51 -9.15
C GLY A 33 -6.84 -10.25 -9.19
N LYS A 34 -6.38 -9.12 -9.72
CA LYS A 34 -4.97 -8.69 -9.65
C LYS A 34 -4.70 -7.74 -8.48
N SER A 35 -5.74 -7.37 -7.75
CA SER A 35 -5.64 -6.45 -6.62
C SER A 35 -5.55 -7.25 -5.33
N THR A 36 -4.60 -6.86 -4.48
CA THR A 36 -4.32 -7.51 -3.19
C THR A 36 -4.86 -6.67 -2.05
N ALA A 37 -5.36 -7.32 -1.00
CA ALA A 37 -5.84 -6.67 0.22
C ALA A 37 -5.23 -7.34 1.46
N ILE A 38 -4.94 -6.53 2.47
CA ILE A 38 -4.51 -6.98 3.81
C ILE A 38 -5.63 -6.61 4.77
N GLN A 39 -5.92 -7.49 5.72
CA GLN A 39 -6.78 -7.19 6.86
C GLN A 39 -5.95 -6.56 7.98
N LEU A 40 -6.37 -5.39 8.45
CA LEU A 40 -5.72 -4.67 9.55
C LEU A 40 -6.68 -4.61 10.73
N ASN A 41 -6.32 -5.25 11.85
CA ASN A 41 -7.11 -5.28 13.08
C ASN A 41 -8.57 -5.73 12.87
N VAL A 42 -8.82 -6.56 11.85
CA VAL A 42 -10.12 -7.20 11.63
C VAL A 42 -10.11 -8.51 12.40
N PRO A 43 -11.07 -8.73 13.32
CA PRO A 43 -11.16 -10.00 14.02
C PRO A 43 -11.39 -11.17 13.06
N ASP A 44 -10.76 -12.31 13.31
CA ASP A 44 -10.82 -13.51 12.44
C ASP A 44 -12.23 -14.04 12.21
N TYR A 45 -13.16 -13.77 13.12
CA TYR A 45 -14.56 -14.17 12.99
C TYR A 45 -15.35 -13.32 11.96
N ILE A 46 -14.81 -12.17 11.52
CA ILE A 46 -15.43 -11.34 10.50
C ILE A 46 -15.03 -11.87 9.12
N ASN A 47 -15.97 -12.54 8.45
CA ASN A 47 -15.79 -12.92 7.06
C ASN A 47 -15.95 -11.69 6.15
N VAL A 48 -14.83 -11.21 5.61
CA VAL A 48 -14.82 -10.15 4.60
C VAL A 48 -15.03 -10.78 3.24
N ASN A 49 -16.26 -10.78 2.75
CA ASN A 49 -16.54 -11.19 1.37
C ASN A 49 -15.93 -10.15 0.40
N THR A 50 -14.85 -10.52 -0.27
CA THR A 50 -14.07 -9.60 -1.11
C THR A 50 -13.67 -10.22 -2.44
N PRO A 51 -13.69 -9.45 -3.54
CA PRO A 51 -13.15 -9.90 -4.83
C PRO A 51 -11.63 -9.73 -4.94
N PHE A 52 -10.98 -9.17 -3.91
CA PHE A 52 -9.53 -8.97 -3.85
C PHE A 52 -8.81 -10.22 -3.33
N HIS A 53 -7.56 -10.43 -3.74
CA HIS A 53 -6.72 -11.47 -3.16
C HIS A 53 -6.29 -11.06 -1.75
N LEU A 54 -6.76 -11.78 -0.73
CA LEU A 54 -6.36 -11.55 0.66
C LEU A 54 -4.97 -12.13 0.92
N THR A 55 -4.13 -11.37 1.62
CA THR A 55 -2.80 -11.80 2.07
C THR A 55 -2.56 -11.43 3.53
N ASN A 56 -1.89 -12.32 4.25
CA ASN A 56 -1.50 -12.12 5.64
C ASN A 56 -0.04 -11.66 5.78
N THR A 57 0.73 -11.66 4.68
CA THR A 57 2.16 -11.31 4.70
C THR A 57 2.41 -9.88 4.23
N GLY A 58 1.44 -9.27 3.56
CA GLY A 58 1.56 -7.93 3.00
C GLY A 58 1.58 -7.87 1.48
N PHE A 59 1.80 -6.66 0.93
CA PHE A 59 2.02 -6.43 -0.49
C PHE A 59 2.99 -5.28 -0.74
N ARG A 60 3.55 -5.20 -1.94
CA ARG A 60 4.48 -4.12 -2.33
C ARG A 60 3.75 -3.01 -3.08
N TYR A 61 3.99 -1.76 -2.69
CA TYR A 61 3.49 -0.58 -3.36
C TYR A 61 4.60 0.46 -3.50
N LEU A 62 4.89 0.88 -4.74
CA LEU A 62 5.91 1.90 -5.06
C LEU A 62 7.28 1.67 -4.39
N GLY A 63 7.69 0.41 -4.24
CA GLY A 63 8.97 0.09 -3.60
C GLY A 63 8.89 -0.27 -2.13
N ILE A 64 7.78 0.05 -1.47
CA ILE A 64 7.57 -0.12 -0.03
C ILE A 64 6.74 -1.38 0.21
N THR A 65 7.15 -2.23 1.14
CA THR A 65 6.34 -3.39 1.55
C THR A 65 5.39 -2.95 2.66
N ILE A 66 4.10 -3.07 2.40
CA ILE A 66 3.05 -2.82 3.40
C ILE A 66 2.73 -4.17 4.04
N SER A 67 2.93 -4.27 5.36
CA SER A 67 2.69 -5.46 6.17
C SER A 67 1.57 -5.21 7.19
N PRO A 68 0.76 -6.23 7.57
CA PRO A 68 -0.16 -6.11 8.70
C PRO A 68 0.55 -5.88 10.04
N ASP A 69 1.83 -6.26 10.14
CA ASP A 69 2.66 -5.95 11.30
C ASP A 69 3.16 -4.50 11.22
N LEU A 70 2.34 -3.59 11.73
CA LEU A 70 2.64 -2.16 11.77
C LEU A 70 3.85 -1.82 12.64
N ASN A 71 4.16 -2.62 13.67
CA ASN A 71 5.32 -2.41 14.52
C ASN A 71 6.62 -2.61 13.74
N ASN A 72 6.63 -3.61 12.86
CA ASN A 72 7.77 -3.88 12.00
C ASN A 72 7.87 -2.92 10.80
N LEU A 73 6.79 -2.25 10.40
CA LEU A 73 6.81 -1.28 9.29
C LEU A 73 7.84 -0.16 9.53
N TYR A 74 7.86 0.41 10.74
CA TYR A 74 8.84 1.46 11.08
C TYR A 74 10.28 0.98 10.96
N ARG A 75 10.61 -0.13 11.64
CA ARG A 75 11.97 -0.68 11.68
C ARG A 75 12.47 -1.14 10.30
N SER A 76 11.63 -1.82 9.54
CA SER A 76 12.02 -2.43 8.26
C SER A 76 12.08 -1.44 7.09
N HIS A 77 11.34 -0.32 7.14
CA HIS A 77 11.26 0.61 6.02
C HIS A 77 11.85 1.98 6.32
N TYR A 78 11.52 2.59 7.47
CA TYR A 78 11.92 3.98 7.71
C TYR A 78 13.41 4.10 8.04
N SER A 79 13.99 3.17 8.80
CA SER A 79 15.44 3.23 9.08
C SER A 79 16.28 3.16 7.79
N PRO A 80 16.08 2.18 6.89
CA PRO A 80 16.86 2.12 5.64
C PRO A 80 16.59 3.30 4.69
N ILE A 81 15.35 3.82 4.66
CA ILE A 81 15.01 5.00 3.86
C ILE A 81 15.75 6.23 4.40
N LEU A 82 15.76 6.44 5.71
CA LEU A 82 16.48 7.56 6.33
C LEU A 82 17.98 7.47 6.08
N GLU A 83 18.57 6.27 6.21
CA GLU A 83 19.98 6.03 5.88
C GLU A 83 20.28 6.38 4.41
N THR A 84 19.39 5.97 3.50
CA THR A 84 19.51 6.28 2.07
C THR A 84 19.42 7.78 1.81
N ILE A 85 18.47 8.48 2.43
CA ILE A 85 18.32 9.94 2.32
C ILE A 85 19.57 10.64 2.85
N MET A 86 20.06 10.24 4.03
CA MET A 86 21.27 10.82 4.63
C MET A 86 22.49 10.60 3.73
N LYS A 87 22.67 9.38 3.19
CA LYS A 87 23.76 9.06 2.26
C LYS A 87 23.68 9.92 1.01
N ASN A 88 22.50 10.04 0.39
CA ASN A 88 22.30 10.85 -0.81
C ASN A 88 22.60 12.34 -0.53
N VAL A 89 22.15 12.88 0.60
CA VAL A 89 22.45 14.28 0.99
C VAL A 89 23.94 14.48 1.23
N LEU A 90 24.63 13.52 1.87
CA LEU A 90 26.07 13.54 2.08
C LEU A 90 26.85 13.50 0.77
N GLU A 91 26.48 12.61 -0.16
CA GLU A 91 27.10 12.51 -1.49
C GLU A 91 26.94 13.81 -2.28
N ILE A 92 25.75 14.42 -2.23
CA ILE A 92 25.48 15.72 -2.83
C ILE A 92 26.42 16.77 -2.21
N HIS A 93 26.46 16.88 -0.89
CA HIS A 93 27.33 17.84 -0.20
C HIS A 93 28.82 17.67 -0.57
N LEU A 94 29.31 16.43 -0.59
CA LEU A 94 30.70 16.12 -0.95
C LEU A 94 31.00 16.43 -2.43
N LYS A 95 30.06 16.19 -3.33
CA LYS A 95 30.18 16.53 -4.76
C LYS A 95 30.34 18.05 -4.95
N TYR A 96 29.54 18.85 -4.24
CA TYR A 96 29.64 20.31 -4.31
C TYR A 96 30.90 20.88 -3.62
N ARG A 97 31.44 20.20 -2.60
CA ARG A 97 32.68 20.61 -1.92
C ARG A 97 33.95 20.28 -2.70
N LYS A 98 33.96 19.21 -3.51
CA LYS A 98 35.12 18.77 -4.30
C LYS A 98 35.17 19.34 -5.72
N GLY A 99 34.12 20.05 -6.16
CA GLY A 99 34.00 20.63 -7.49
C GLY A 99 34.27 22.13 -7.58
N GLY A 100 34.91 22.72 -6.56
CA GLY A 100 35.35 24.12 -6.53
C GLY A 100 36.86 24.23 -6.31
#